data_AF-A0A1B1I591-F1
#
_entry.id   AF-A0A1B1I591-F1
#
_cell.length_a   1.000
_cell.length_b   1.000
_cell.length_c   1.000
_cell.angle_alpha   90.00
_cell.angle_beta   90.00
_cell.angle_gamma   90.00
#
_symmetry.space_group_name_H-M   'P 1'
#
loop_
_entity.id
_entity.type
_entity.pdbx_description
1 polymer ?
#
loop_
_entity_poly.entity_id
_entity_poly.type
_entity_poly.pdbx_seq_one_letter_code
_entity_poly.pdbx_strand_id
1 'polypeptide(L)'
;MLRTIRQRCATHQLRWTNHILTRLFQRGISIDDVMHTMTNGEIIERYPEDYPYPSYLIFGVTVKNAWLHVVCGISIDRLHLITAYNPDPERWESDGKTRKEKTQ
;
A
#
# COMPACT_ATOMS: atom_id res chain seq x y z
N MET A 1 5.23 2.15 13.51
CA MET A 1 5.23 1.60 12.14
C MET A 1 5.02 2.65 11.06
N LEU A 2 3.96 3.46 11.11
CA LEU A 2 3.74 4.52 10.11
C LEU A 2 4.93 5.51 10.00
N ARG A 3 5.53 5.89 11.14
CA ARG A 3 6.78 6.70 11.16
C ARG A 3 7.91 6.04 10.38
N THR A 4 8.11 4.74 10.57
CA THR A 4 9.13 3.95 9.86
C THR A 4 8.85 3.94 8.36
N ILE A 5 7.61 3.73 7.94
CA ILE A 5 7.23 3.77 6.53
C ILE A 5 7.58 5.13 5.91
N ARG A 6 7.12 6.21 6.54
CA ARG A 6 7.38 7.58 6.07
C ARG A 6 8.88 7.89 6.02
N GLN A 7 9.63 7.48 7.03
CA GLN A 7 11.08 7.66 7.07
C GLN A 7 11.76 6.92 5.91
N ARG A 8 11.41 5.65 5.68
CA ARG A 8 11.99 4.84 4.59
C ARG A 8 11.62 5.39 3.21
N CYS A 9 10.42 5.95 3.05
CA CYS A 9 10.04 6.68 1.85
C CYS A 9 10.92 7.92 1.64
N ALA A 10 11.11 8.74 2.68
CA ALA A 10 11.95 9.94 2.63
C ALA A 10 13.43 9.64 2.33
N THR A 11 13.95 8.51 2.82
CA THR A 11 15.32 8.05 2.54
C THR A 11 15.44 7.16 1.29
N HIS A 12 14.36 7.03 0.50
CA HIS A 12 14.31 6.22 -0.73
C HIS A 12 14.72 4.74 -0.53
N GLN A 13 14.50 4.20 0.66
CA GLN A 13 14.80 2.82 1.03
C GLN A 13 13.65 1.88 0.66
N LEU A 14 13.27 1.92 -0.61
CA LEU A 14 12.15 1.18 -1.18
C LEU A 14 12.66 0.13 -2.15
N ARG A 15 12.05 -1.06 -2.11
CA ARG A 15 12.33 -2.15 -3.03
C ARG A 15 11.16 -2.34 -3.99
N TRP A 16 11.40 -1.94 -5.23
CA TRP A 16 10.52 -2.18 -6.36
C TRP A 16 10.92 -3.48 -7.04
N THR A 17 9.98 -4.41 -7.17
CA THR A 17 10.16 -5.63 -7.95
C THR A 17 9.46 -5.49 -9.31
N ASN A 18 9.87 -6.28 -10.30
CA ASN A 18 9.15 -6.31 -11.57
C ASN A 18 7.66 -6.64 -11.39
N HIS A 19 7.31 -7.47 -10.39
CA HIS A 19 5.91 -7.80 -10.10
C HIS A 19 5.08 -6.56 -9.81
N ILE A 20 5.52 -5.70 -8.87
CA ILE A 20 4.76 -4.49 -8.55
C ILE A 20 4.73 -3.53 -9.74
N LEU A 21 5.85 -3.30 -10.43
CA LEU A 21 5.91 -2.39 -11.57
C LEU A 21 4.94 -2.80 -12.68
N THR A 22 4.85 -4.10 -12.99
CA THR A 22 3.87 -4.63 -13.93
C THR A 22 2.44 -4.40 -13.46
N ARG A 23 2.14 -4.61 -12.16
CA ARG A 23 0.80 -4.36 -11.60
C ARG A 23 0.41 -2.88 -11.66
N LEU A 24 1.35 -1.98 -11.38
CA LEU A 24 1.12 -0.54 -11.47
C LEU A 24 0.77 -0.14 -12.90
N PHE A 25 1.56 -0.62 -13.86
CA PHE A 25 1.34 -0.35 -15.28
C PHE A 25 -0.04 -0.86 -15.75
N GLN A 26 -0.40 -2.10 -15.41
CA GLN A 26 -1.70 -2.69 -15.76
C GLN A 26 -2.90 -1.93 -15.19
N ARG A 27 -2.71 -1.20 -14.08
CA ARG A 27 -3.77 -0.50 -13.35
C ARG A 27 -3.73 1.01 -13.56
N GLY A 28 -2.81 1.52 -14.38
CA GLY A 28 -2.63 2.96 -14.60
C GLY A 28 -2.21 3.74 -13.35
N ILE A 29 -1.57 3.08 -12.39
CA ILE A 29 -1.10 3.68 -11.14
C ILE A 29 0.34 4.14 -11.33
N SER A 30 0.64 5.41 -11.03
CA SER A 30 2.01 5.93 -11.13
C SER A 30 2.84 5.64 -9.88
N ILE A 31 4.17 5.70 -10.02
CA ILE A 31 5.09 5.61 -8.87
C ILE A 31 4.83 6.78 -7.90
N ASP A 32 4.57 7.98 -8.42
CA ASP A 32 4.22 9.16 -7.62
C ASP A 32 2.95 8.95 -6.80
N ASP A 33 1.91 8.33 -7.37
CA ASP A 33 0.68 7.99 -6.64
C ASP A 33 0.97 7.08 -5.44
N VAL A 34 1.83 6.07 -5.65
CA VAL A 34 2.25 5.14 -4.59
C VAL A 34 3.07 5.89 -3.53
N MET A 35 4.06 6.68 -3.93
CA MET A 35 4.91 7.44 -3.01
C MET A 35 4.12 8.45 -2.18
N HIS A 36 3.18 9.16 -2.80
CA HIS A 36 2.28 10.08 -2.13
C HIS A 36 1.40 9.36 -1.11
N THR A 37 0.83 8.21 -1.50
CA THR A 37 -0.01 7.37 -0.62
C THR A 37 0.78 6.82 0.57
N MET A 38 2.02 6.36 0.35
CA MET A 38 2.88 5.85 1.43
C MET A 38 3.30 6.96 2.41
N THR A 39 3.44 8.19 1.93
CA THR A 39 3.87 9.33 2.75
C THR A 39 2.71 9.94 3.55
N ASN A 40 1.55 10.10 2.92
CA ASN A 40 0.40 10.83 3.48
C ASN A 40 -0.72 9.92 4.01
N GLY A 41 -0.70 8.64 3.62
CA GLY A 41 -1.72 7.67 4.00
C GLY A 41 -1.61 7.18 5.44
N GLU A 42 -2.45 6.20 5.73
CA GLU A 42 -2.60 5.54 7.03
C GLU A 42 -2.66 4.03 6.87
N ILE A 43 -2.22 3.30 7.90
CA ILE A 43 -2.28 1.83 7.92
C ILE A 43 -3.68 1.43 8.33
N ILE A 44 -4.41 0.72 7.46
CA ILE A 44 -5.76 0.23 7.72
C ILE A 44 -5.78 -1.26 8.12
N GLU A 45 -4.83 -2.06 7.65
CA GLU A 45 -4.67 -3.46 8.07
C GLU A 45 -3.21 -3.82 8.32
N ARG A 46 -3.00 -4.79 9.21
CA ARG A 46 -1.68 -5.30 9.60
C ARG A 46 -1.70 -6.81 9.50
N TYR A 47 -0.72 -7.38 8.81
CA TYR A 47 -0.54 -8.81 8.64
C TYR A 47 0.81 -9.21 9.22
N PRO A 48 0.92 -9.36 10.55
CA PRO A 48 2.18 -9.69 11.21
C PRO A 48 2.68 -11.09 10.89
N GLU A 49 1.81 -11.97 10.42
CA GLU A 49 2.09 -13.38 10.10
C GLU A 49 2.55 -13.60 8.66
N ASP A 50 2.53 -12.55 7.82
CA ASP A 50 3.00 -12.63 6.44
C ASP A 50 4.50 -12.95 6.37
N TYR A 51 4.87 -13.77 5.39
CA TYR A 51 6.24 -14.18 5.11
C TYR A 51 6.76 -13.50 3.82
N PRO A 52 8.03 -13.03 3.77
CA PRO A 52 9.09 -13.14 4.77
C PRO A 52 9.10 -12.07 5.87
N TYR A 53 8.26 -11.03 5.74
CA TYR A 53 8.19 -9.92 6.68
C TYR A 53 6.74 -9.52 6.93
N PRO A 54 6.42 -8.96 8.11
CA PRO A 54 5.11 -8.36 8.37
C PRO A 54 4.69 -7.38 7.27
N SER A 55 3.49 -7.60 6.75
CA SER A 55 2.88 -6.73 5.74
C SER A 55 1.92 -5.74 6.36
N TYR A 56 1.77 -4.60 5.69
CA TYR A 56 0.87 -3.53 6.05
C TYR A 56 0.09 -3.11 4.82
N LEU A 57 -1.21 -2.94 4.98
CA LEU A 57 -2.06 -2.31 4.00
C LEU A 57 -2.23 -0.84 4.36
N ILE A 58 -1.81 0.02 3.46
CA ILE A 58 -1.89 1.47 3.60
C ILE A 58 -2.97 1.98 2.67
N PHE A 59 -3.88 2.78 3.22
CA PHE A 59 -4.84 3.55 2.45
C PHE A 59 -4.38 5.01 2.37
N GLY A 60 -4.55 5.61 1.21
CA GLY A 60 -4.40 7.04 1.05
C GLY A 60 -5.04 7.53 -0.24
N VAL A 61 -4.82 8.81 -0.49
CA VAL A 61 -5.32 9.51 -1.67
C VAL A 61 -4.13 9.80 -2.59
N THR A 62 -4.28 9.48 -3.86
CA THR A 62 -3.28 9.73 -4.90
C THR A 62 -3.14 11.21 -5.21
N VAL A 63 -2.11 11.60 -5.99
CA VAL A 63 -1.97 12.99 -6.44
C VAL A 63 -3.12 13.44 -7.35
N LYS A 64 -3.85 12.48 -7.94
CA LYS A 64 -5.04 12.70 -8.78
C LYS A 64 -6.35 12.60 -8.00
N ASN A 65 -6.31 12.69 -6.68
CA ASN A 65 -7.48 12.66 -5.80
C ASN A 65 -8.32 11.36 -5.90
N ALA A 66 -7.67 10.23 -6.20
CA ALA A 66 -8.28 8.90 -6.22
C ALA A 66 -7.84 8.08 -5.00
N TRP A 67 -8.66 7.12 -4.56
CA TRP A 67 -8.29 6.23 -3.46
C TRP A 67 -7.30 5.16 -3.93
N LEU A 68 -6.28 4.92 -3.10
CA LEU A 68 -5.27 3.90 -3.38
C LEU A 68 -4.95 3.09 -2.12
N HIS A 69 -4.89 1.79 -2.33
CA HIS A 69 -4.36 0.79 -1.41
C HIS A 69 -2.96 0.41 -1.86
N VAL A 70 -2.01 0.45 -0.92
CA VAL A 70 -0.64 -0.01 -1.12
C VAL A 70 -0.32 -1.06 -0.08
N VAL A 71 0.13 -2.23 -0.53
CA VAL A 71 0.59 -3.31 0.35
C VAL A 71 2.11 -3.29 0.36
N CYS A 72 2.69 -3.17 1.56
CA CYS A 72 4.12 -3.20 1.75
C CYS A 72 4.55 -4.10 2.91
N GLY A 73 5.67 -4.81 2.74
CA GLY A 73 6.38 -5.50 3.81
C GLY A 73 7.49 -4.61 4.38
N ILE A 74 7.73 -4.69 5.68
CA ILE A 74 8.81 -3.94 6.35
C ILE A 74 9.92 -4.91 6.74
N SER A 75 11.07 -4.83 6.06
CA SER A 75 12.29 -5.52 6.48
C SER A 75 13.10 -4.64 7.44
N ILE A 76 14.23 -5.18 7.94
CA ILE A 76 15.14 -4.44 8.81
C ILE A 76 15.76 -3.21 8.15
N ASP A 77 15.90 -3.22 6.82
CA ASP A 77 16.62 -2.20 6.04
C ASP A 77 15.74 -1.48 5.00
N ARG A 78 14.66 -2.09 4.52
CA ARG A 78 13.88 -1.61 3.37
C ARG A 78 12.38 -1.81 3.51
N LEU A 79 11.63 -0.99 2.77
CA LEU A 79 10.23 -1.23 2.46
C LEU A 79 10.12 -2.06 1.19
N HIS A 80 9.51 -3.23 1.28
CA HIS A 80 9.21 -4.09 0.15
C HIS A 80 7.82 -3.77 -0.36
N LEU A 81 7.70 -3.19 -1.55
CA LEU A 81 6.40 -2.92 -2.13
C LEU A 81 5.88 -4.16 -2.87
N ILE A 82 4.72 -4.64 -2.45
CA ILE A 82 4.15 -5.91 -2.90
C ILE A 82 3.16 -5.65 -4.04
N THR A 83 2.18 -4.77 -3.82
CA THR A 83 1.20 -4.39 -4.84
C THR A 83 0.53 -3.06 -4.48
N ALA A 84 -0.10 -2.41 -5.46
CA ALA A 84 -1.02 -1.30 -5.22
C ALA A 84 -2.26 -1.41 -6.11
N TYR A 85 -3.43 -1.03 -5.58
CA TYR A 85 -4.73 -1.16 -6.26
C TYR A 85 -5.73 -0.15 -5.71
N ASN A 86 -6.79 0.18 -6.45
CA ASN A 86 -7.88 1.00 -5.94
C ASN A 86 -8.84 0.12 -5.11
N PRO A 87 -9.43 0.64 -4.01
CA PRO A 87 -10.40 -0.10 -3.22
C PRO A 87 -11.55 -0.61 -4.09
N ASP A 88 -11.74 -1.91 -4.05
CA ASP A 88 -12.84 -2.61 -4.72
C ASP A 88 -14.13 -2.47 -3.89
N PRO A 89 -15.22 -1.90 -4.44
CA PRO A 89 -16.49 -1.72 -3.73
C PRO A 89 -17.17 -3.04 -3.32
N GLU A 90 -16.79 -4.19 -3.91
CA GLU A 90 -17.25 -5.51 -3.45
C GLU A 90 -16.57 -5.94 -2.14
N ARG A 91 -15.36 -5.43 -1.87
CA ARG A 91 -14.52 -5.85 -0.73
C ARG A 91 -14.41 -4.79 0.36
N TRP A 92 -14.70 -3.54 0.03
CA TRP A 92 -14.53 -2.38 0.90
C TRP A 92 -15.82 -1.58 1.00
N GLU A 93 -16.05 -0.98 2.16
CA GLU A 93 -17.14 -0.05 2.40
C GLU A 93 -16.98 1.25 1.62
N SER A 94 -18.01 2.10 1.66
CA SER A 94 -18.03 3.40 0.98
C SER A 94 -16.98 4.39 1.48
N ASP A 95 -16.26 4.08 2.55
CA ASP A 95 -15.11 4.86 3.03
C ASP A 95 -13.78 4.45 2.36
N GLY A 96 -13.76 3.35 1.60
CA GLY A 96 -12.57 2.79 0.95
C GLY A 96 -11.53 2.20 1.92
N LYS A 97 -11.83 2.12 3.22
CA LYS A 97 -10.90 1.73 4.30
C LYS A 97 -11.38 0.55 5.12
N THR A 98 -12.69 0.39 5.26
CA THR A 98 -13.30 -0.67 6.08
C THR A 98 -13.57 -1.87 5.20
N ARG A 99 -13.00 -3.02 5.53
CA ARG A 99 -13.22 -4.26 4.77
C ARG A 99 -14.62 -4.77 5.07
N LYS A 100 -15.37 -5.11 4.03
CA LYS A 100 -16.65 -5.82 4.17
C LYS A 100 -16.39 -7.19 4.75
N GLU A 101 -17.06 -7.53 5.85
CA GLU A 101 -17.07 -8.90 6.33
C GLU A 101 -17.65 -9.78 5.22
N LYS A 102 -16.95 -10.86 4.87
CA LYS A 102 -17.56 -11.89 4.04
C LYS A 102 -18.67 -12.50 4.89
N THR A 103 -19.91 -12.09 4.67
CA THR A 103 -21.06 -12.88 5.13
C THR A 103 -20.96 -14.21 4.40
N GLN A 104 -20.56 -15.23 5.16
CA GLN A 104 -20.42 -16.60 4.69
C GLN A 104 -21.79 -17.25 4.56
#